data_AF-A0A7Y2MTL4-F1
#
_entry.id   AF-A0A7Y2MTL4-F1
#
_cell.length_a   1.000
_cell.length_b   1.000
_cell.length_c   1.000
_cell.angle_alpha   90.00
_cell.angle_beta   90.00
_cell.angle_gamma   90.00
#
_symmetry.space_group_name_H-M   'P 1'
#
loop_
_entity.id
_entity.type
_entity.pdbx_description
1 polymer ?
#
loop_
_entity_poly.entity_id
_entity_poly.type
_entity_poly.pdbx_seq_one_letter_code
_entity_poly.pdbx_strand_id
1 'polypeptide(L)'
;YTTPYEDFGRLTYEMWRACRLVVDPGIHYKGWDRQKAIDYMASNTALSIHEVTTEIDRYIGWPGQAVSYKIGELKIRELRKRAEEALGENFDIRSFHDKILENGAVPLKTLERIIDLFIKEESSKPSS
;
A
#
# COMPACT_ATOMS: atom_id res chain seq x y z
N TYR A 1 -15.39 9.72 9.49
CA TYR A 1 -16.16 8.52 9.87
C TYR A 1 -16.89 8.86 11.15
N THR A 2 -18.18 9.09 11.05
CA THR A 2 -19.05 9.67 12.07
C THR A 2 -20.05 8.66 12.65
N THR A 3 -20.11 7.44 12.09
CA THR A 3 -20.97 6.37 12.62
C THR A 3 -20.21 5.05 12.84
N PRO A 4 -20.65 4.20 13.80
CA PRO A 4 -20.07 2.88 14.03
C PRO A 4 -20.10 1.96 12.79
N TYR A 5 -21.09 2.14 11.90
CA TYR A 5 -21.22 1.37 10.67
C TYR A 5 -20.15 1.75 9.63
N GLU A 6 -19.83 3.04 9.53
CA GLU A 6 -18.74 3.52 8.67
C GLU A 6 -17.37 3.02 9.16
N ASP A 7 -17.15 2.96 10.47
CA ASP A 7 -15.91 2.45 11.04
C ASP A 7 -15.80 0.92 10.88
N PHE A 8 -16.91 0.19 11.05
CA PHE A 8 -16.98 -1.24 10.72
C PHE A 8 -16.68 -1.52 9.24
N GLY A 9 -17.22 -0.71 8.33
CA GLY A 9 -16.91 -0.77 6.91
C GLY A 9 -15.41 -0.53 6.65
N ARG A 10 -14.83 0.51 7.24
CA ARG A 10 -13.39 0.81 7.14
C ARG A 10 -12.53 -0.37 7.61
N LEU A 11 -12.84 -0.93 8.78
CA LEU A 11 -12.12 -2.07 9.34
C LEU A 11 -12.23 -3.32 8.46
N THR A 12 -13.42 -3.58 7.89
CA THR A 12 -13.64 -4.68 6.95
C THR A 12 -12.79 -4.52 5.69
N TYR A 13 -12.72 -3.31 5.13
CA TYR A 13 -11.87 -3.01 3.97
C TYR A 13 -10.37 -3.09 4.30
N GLU A 14 -9.96 -2.73 5.51
CA GLU A 14 -8.58 -2.91 5.98
C GLU A 14 -8.22 -4.40 6.15
N MET A 15 -9.10 -5.20 6.76
CA MET A 15 -8.92 -6.65 6.91
C MET A 15 -8.80 -7.34 5.54
N TRP A 16 -9.64 -6.98 4.58
CA TRP A 16 -9.54 -7.51 3.22
C TRP A 16 -8.21 -7.17 2.55
N ARG A 17 -7.75 -5.92 2.67
CA ARG A 17 -6.44 -5.49 2.16
C ARG A 17 -5.29 -6.23 2.83
N ALA A 18 -5.39 -6.54 4.12
CA ALA A 18 -4.40 -7.35 4.81
C ALA A 18 -4.39 -8.80 4.31
N CYS A 19 -5.57 -9.42 4.17
CA CYS A 19 -5.70 -10.80 3.70
C CYS A 19 -5.11 -10.99 2.30
N ARG A 20 -5.28 -10.00 1.41
CA ARG A 20 -4.69 -9.99 0.08
C ARG A 20 -3.17 -10.19 0.09
N LEU A 21 -2.47 -9.66 1.09
CA LEU A 21 -1.01 -9.76 1.22
C LEU A 21 -0.53 -11.12 1.69
N VAL A 22 -1.43 -11.91 2.26
CA VAL A 22 -1.15 -13.29 2.67
C VAL A 22 -1.49 -14.24 1.53
N VAL A 23 -2.64 -14.03 0.89
CA VAL A 23 -3.15 -14.87 -0.19
C VAL A 23 -2.25 -14.82 -1.43
N ASP A 24 -1.79 -13.65 -1.86
CA ASP A 24 -1.00 -13.53 -3.09
C ASP A 24 0.37 -14.27 -3.00
N PRO A 25 1.21 -14.08 -1.97
CA PRO A 25 2.38 -14.93 -1.73
C PRO A 25 2.00 -16.38 -1.38
N GLY A 26 0.84 -16.59 -0.75
CA GLY A 26 0.28 -17.91 -0.47
C GLY A 26 0.17 -18.75 -1.74
N ILE A 27 -0.51 -18.20 -2.74
CA ILE A 27 -0.74 -18.83 -4.06
C ILE A 27 0.58 -18.90 -4.84
N HIS A 28 1.28 -17.77 -5.01
CA HIS A 28 2.37 -17.64 -5.99
C HIS A 28 3.74 -18.07 -5.50
N TYR A 29 3.95 -18.18 -4.19
CA TYR A 29 5.25 -18.53 -3.61
C TYR A 29 5.19 -19.71 -2.61
N LYS A 30 4.09 -19.84 -1.87
CA LYS A 30 3.89 -20.91 -0.88
C LYS A 30 3.10 -22.11 -1.42
N GLY A 31 2.71 -22.10 -2.69
CA GLY A 31 2.02 -23.21 -3.36
C GLY A 31 0.64 -23.52 -2.79
N TRP A 32 -0.08 -22.52 -2.28
CA TRP A 32 -1.46 -22.71 -1.86
C TRP A 32 -2.33 -23.06 -3.06
N ASP A 33 -3.16 -24.09 -2.89
CA ASP A 33 -4.24 -24.35 -3.84
C ASP A 33 -5.35 -23.29 -3.70
N ARG A 34 -6.20 -23.24 -4.72
CA ARG A 34 -7.32 -22.30 -4.81
C ARG A 34 -8.26 -22.40 -3.61
N GLN A 35 -8.56 -23.61 -3.14
CA GLN A 35 -9.53 -23.81 -2.07
C GLN A 35 -8.99 -23.26 -0.75
N LYS A 36 -7.71 -23.50 -0.45
CA LYS A 36 -7.04 -22.95 0.72
C LYS A 36 -7.02 -21.43 0.74
N ALA A 37 -6.83 -20.80 -0.42
CA ALA A 37 -6.91 -19.34 -0.54
C ALA A 37 -8.33 -18.80 -0.30
N ILE A 38 -9.36 -19.49 -0.80
CA ILE A 38 -10.77 -19.16 -0.55
C ILE A 38 -11.10 -19.31 0.93
N ASP A 39 -10.75 -20.44 1.54
CA ASP A 39 -11.05 -20.73 2.94
C ASP A 39 -10.37 -19.71 3.87
N TYR A 40 -9.12 -19.34 3.57
CA TYR A 40 -8.41 -18.30 4.30
C TYR A 40 -9.12 -16.95 4.20
N MET A 41 -9.48 -16.49 2.99
CA MET A 41 -10.11 -15.19 2.83
C MET A 41 -11.55 -15.15 3.39
N ALA A 42 -12.31 -16.24 3.29
CA ALA A 42 -13.65 -16.37 3.86
C ALA A 42 -13.65 -16.37 5.39
N SER A 43 -12.64 -16.98 6.01
CA SER A 43 -12.52 -17.01 7.49
C SER A 43 -11.98 -15.71 8.09
N ASN A 44 -11.34 -14.86 7.29
CA ASN A 44 -10.67 -13.64 7.76
C ASN A 44 -11.29 -12.34 7.23
N THR A 45 -12.40 -12.41 6.48
CA THR A 45 -13.12 -11.22 5.98
C THR A 45 -14.63 -11.39 6.11
N ALA A 46 -15.37 -10.28 6.13
CA ALA A 46 -16.84 -10.30 6.12
C ALA A 46 -17.43 -10.33 4.69
N LEU A 47 -16.61 -10.67 3.68
CA LEU A 47 -17.05 -10.74 2.28
C LEU A 47 -17.89 -11.99 2.05
N SER A 48 -18.80 -11.92 1.09
CA SER A 48 -19.55 -13.11 0.66
C SER A 48 -18.62 -14.13 -0.01
N ILE A 49 -18.96 -15.43 0.08
CA ILE A 49 -18.19 -16.50 -0.58
C ILE A 49 -18.05 -16.24 -2.09
N HIS A 50 -19.08 -15.66 -2.71
CA HIS A 50 -19.06 -15.30 -4.13
C HIS A 50 -18.00 -14.23 -4.44
N GLU A 51 -17.93 -13.17 -3.64
CA GLU A 51 -16.91 -12.11 -3.78
C GLU A 51 -15.51 -12.66 -3.51
N VAL A 52 -15.34 -13.46 -2.46
CA VAL A 52 -14.07 -14.11 -2.13
C VAL A 52 -13.59 -14.95 -3.31
N THR A 53 -14.45 -15.81 -3.84
CA THR A 53 -14.12 -16.70 -4.96
C THR A 53 -13.67 -15.89 -6.19
N THR A 54 -14.41 -14.84 -6.53
CA THR A 54 -14.09 -13.94 -7.66
C THR A 54 -12.73 -13.26 -7.47
N GLU A 55 -12.43 -12.78 -6.27
CA GLU A 55 -11.16 -12.14 -5.95
C GLU A 55 -9.98 -13.12 -5.98
N ILE A 56 -10.16 -14.35 -5.48
CA ILE A 56 -9.14 -15.39 -5.56
C ILE A 56 -8.83 -15.76 -7.01
N ASP A 57 -9.85 -15.96 -7.84
CA ASP A 57 -9.65 -16.24 -9.27
C ASP A 57 -8.89 -15.11 -9.97
N ARG A 58 -9.19 -13.86 -9.59
CA ARG A 58 -8.47 -12.68 -10.07
C ARG A 58 -7.00 -12.67 -9.64
N TYR A 59 -6.67 -13.05 -8.40
CA TYR A 59 -5.28 -13.10 -7.93
C TYR A 59 -4.49 -14.24 -8.56
N ILE A 60 -5.14 -15.38 -8.84
CA ILE A 60 -4.54 -16.49 -9.59
C ILE A 60 -4.20 -16.03 -11.01
N GLY A 61 -5.14 -15.34 -11.67
CA GLY A 61 -4.97 -14.85 -13.04
C GLY A 61 -4.03 -13.65 -13.20
N TRP A 62 -3.85 -12.84 -12.15
CA TRP A 62 -3.03 -11.62 -12.20
C TRP A 62 -2.05 -11.53 -11.02
N PRO A 63 -0.91 -12.25 -11.08
CA PRO A 63 0.05 -12.28 -9.99
C PRO A 63 0.61 -10.89 -9.64
N GLY A 64 0.63 -10.55 -8.35
CA GLY A 64 1.31 -9.37 -7.82
C GLY A 64 0.50 -8.07 -7.83
N GLN A 65 -0.76 -8.08 -8.28
CA GLN A 65 -1.58 -6.86 -8.34
C GLN A 65 -1.93 -6.30 -6.94
N ALA A 66 -2.24 -7.17 -5.98
CA ALA A 66 -2.49 -6.73 -4.62
C ALA A 66 -1.19 -6.40 -3.85
N VAL A 67 -0.13 -7.17 -4.12
CA VAL A 67 1.19 -6.95 -3.52
C VAL A 67 1.81 -5.65 -3.99
N SER A 68 1.72 -5.32 -5.28
CA SER A 68 2.23 -4.05 -5.82
C SER A 68 1.55 -2.82 -5.19
N TYR A 69 0.24 -2.88 -4.93
CA TYR A 69 -0.48 -1.78 -4.27
C TYR A 69 0.03 -1.55 -2.84
N LYS A 70 0.17 -2.63 -2.05
CA LYS A 70 0.66 -2.48 -0.68
C LYS A 70 2.14 -2.15 -0.61
N ILE A 71 2.96 -2.75 -1.47
CA ILE A 71 4.38 -2.40 -1.54
C ILE A 71 4.51 -0.91 -1.90
N GLY A 72 3.69 -0.39 -2.82
CA GLY A 72 3.64 1.04 -3.12
C GLY A 72 3.24 1.89 -1.91
N GLU A 73 2.15 1.53 -1.24
CA GLU A 73 1.69 2.21 -0.02
C GLU A 73 2.77 2.22 1.08
N LEU A 74 3.37 1.06 1.36
CA LEU A 74 4.42 0.91 2.37
C LEU A 74 5.66 1.72 2.00
N LYS A 75 6.07 1.71 0.74
CA LYS A 75 7.24 2.48 0.28
C LYS A 75 6.99 3.98 0.39
N ILE A 76 5.82 4.47 0.01
CA ILE A 76 5.47 5.90 0.16
C ILE A 76 5.49 6.31 1.64
N ARG A 77 4.95 5.48 2.54
CA ARG A 77 4.99 5.74 3.99
C ARG A 77 6.41 5.74 4.55
N GLU A 78 7.24 4.80 4.12
CA GLU A 78 8.66 4.73 4.48
C GLU A 78 9.42 5.99 4.02
N LEU A 79 9.24 6.38 2.76
CA LEU A 79 9.88 7.58 2.18
C LEU A 79 9.43 8.86 2.87
N ARG A 80 8.15 8.96 3.24
CA ARG A 80 7.63 10.09 4.02
C ARG A 80 8.33 10.18 5.38
N LYS A 81 8.38 9.07 6.11
CA LYS A 81 9.05 9.03 7.43
C LYS A 81 10.51 9.44 7.32
N ARG A 82 11.23 8.96 6.30
CA ARG A 82 12.61 9.36 6.03
C ARG A 82 12.75 10.86 5.76
N ALA A 83 11.83 11.46 5.02
CA ALA A 83 11.83 12.90 4.76
C ALA A 83 11.50 13.72 6.02
N GLU A 84 10.54 13.28 6.83
CA GLU A 84 10.22 13.89 8.13
C GLU A 84 11.43 13.86 9.07
N GLU A 85 12.14 12.72 9.16
CA GLU A 85 13.34 12.58 9.99
C GLU A 85 14.52 13.42 9.48
N ALA A 86 14.71 13.51 8.17
CA ALA A 86 15.84 14.22 7.57
C ALA A 86 15.68 15.75 7.57
N LEU A 87 14.45 16.25 7.39
CA LEU A 87 14.17 17.68 7.28
C LEU A 87 13.71 18.31 8.59
N GLY A 88 13.20 17.53 9.54
CA GLY A 88 12.77 18.03 10.85
C GLY A 88 11.74 19.15 10.71
N GLU A 89 12.02 20.32 11.31
CA GLU A 89 11.14 21.49 11.25
C GLU A 89 10.99 22.07 9.84
N ASN A 90 11.91 21.78 8.93
CA ASN A 90 11.84 22.22 7.53
C ASN A 90 10.97 21.28 6.67
N PHE A 91 10.40 20.21 7.24
CA PHE A 91 9.52 19.32 6.50
C PHE A 91 8.16 19.95 6.21
N ASP A 92 7.81 20.07 4.93
CA ASP A 92 6.45 20.41 4.47
C ASP A 92 5.80 19.23 3.73
N ILE A 93 4.65 18.80 4.26
CA ILE A 93 3.86 17.70 3.70
C ILE A 93 3.27 18.05 2.32
N ARG A 94 3.02 19.33 2.02
CA ARG A 94 2.49 19.73 0.71
C ARG A 94 3.56 19.56 -0.35
N SER A 95 4.75 20.11 -0.09
CA SER A 95 5.93 19.96 -0.95
C SER A 95 6.29 18.48 -1.18
N PHE A 96 6.18 17.64 -0.15
CA PHE A 96 6.36 16.19 -0.30
C PHE A 96 5.33 15.54 -1.24
N HIS A 97 4.04 15.85 -1.08
CA HIS A 97 3.00 15.31 -1.96
C HIS A 97 3.15 15.81 -3.40
N ASP A 98 3.51 17.07 -3.59
CA ASP A 98 3.76 17.64 -4.92
C ASP A 98 4.86 16.86 -5.63
N LYS A 99 5.97 16.54 -4.95
CA LYS A 99 7.06 15.74 -5.54
C LYS A 99 6.68 14.31 -5.90
N ILE A 100 5.79 13.69 -5.12
CA ILE A 100 5.27 12.36 -5.45
C ILE A 100 4.36 12.42 -6.68
N LEU A 101 3.54 13.45 -6.82
CA LEU A 101 2.51 13.54 -7.86
C LEU A 101 3.02 14.12 -9.20
N GLU A 102 3.99 15.02 -9.16
CA GLU A 102 4.54 15.73 -10.34
C GLU A 102 5.09 14.77 -11.41
N ASN A 103 5.64 13.63 -11.00
CA ASN A 103 6.27 12.66 -11.89
C ASN A 103 5.30 11.58 -12.43
N GLY A 104 4.03 11.62 -12.03
CA GLY A 104 3.04 10.60 -12.39
C GLY A 104 3.41 9.19 -11.89
N ALA A 105 2.90 8.16 -12.56
CA ALA A 105 3.17 6.76 -12.18
C ALA A 105 4.61 6.36 -12.56
N VAL A 106 5.50 6.29 -11.58
CA VAL A 106 6.90 5.88 -11.74
C VAL A 106 7.22 4.57 -11.00
N PRO A 107 8.25 3.81 -11.43
CA PRO A 107 8.75 2.67 -10.65
C PRO A 107 9.21 3.09 -9.26
N LEU A 108 9.07 2.21 -8.25
CA LEU A 108 9.39 2.52 -6.85
C LEU A 108 10.84 2.96 -6.62
N LYS A 109 11.81 2.40 -7.37
CA LYS A 109 13.21 2.83 -7.31
C LYS A 109 13.41 4.26 -7.81
N THR A 110 12.62 4.67 -8.80
CA THR A 110 12.63 6.04 -9.31
C THR A 110 11.99 6.98 -8.30
N LEU A 111 10.87 6.57 -7.68
CA LEU A 111 10.22 7.32 -6.61
C LEU A 111 11.17 7.57 -5.43
N GLU A 112 11.91 6.56 -5.00
CA GLU A 112 12.92 6.68 -3.95
C GLU A 112 13.99 7.72 -4.29
N ARG A 113 14.53 7.67 -5.52
CA ARG A 113 15.50 8.68 -5.99
C ARG A 113 14.93 10.09 -6.02
N ILE A 114 13.66 10.26 -6.39
CA ILE A 114 12.98 11.57 -6.39
C ILE A 114 12.92 12.13 -4.97
N ILE A 115 12.55 11.31 -3.99
CA ILE A 115 12.49 11.74 -2.58
C ILE A 115 13.88 12.02 -2.02
N ASP A 116 14.90 11.23 -2.37
CA ASP A 116 16.28 11.49 -1.95
C ASP A 116 16.80 12.84 -2.47
N LEU A 117 16.46 13.18 -3.72
CA LEU A 117 16.78 14.50 -4.30
C LEU A 117 16.01 15.62 -3.60
N PHE A 118 14.72 15.43 -3.34
CA PHE A 118 13.91 16.39 -2.58
C PHE A 118 14.50 16.68 -1.20
N ILE A 119 14.88 15.65 -0.43
CA ILE A 119 15.51 15.84 0.89
C ILE A 119 16.82 16.63 0.76
N LYS A 120 17.63 16.32 -0.25
CA LYS A 120 18.89 17.04 -0.50
C LYS A 120 18.67 18.51 -0.86
N GLU A 121 17.65 18.80 -1.67
CA GLU A 121 17.28 20.15 -2.06
C GLU A 121 16.77 20.96 -0.86
N GLU A 122 15.83 20.42 -0.09
CA GLU A 122 15.25 21.12 1.07
C GLU A 122 16.25 21.30 2.22
N SER A 123 17.13 20.33 2.46
CA SER A 123 18.20 20.46 3.48
C SER A 123 19.26 21.51 3.13
N SER A 124 19.38 21.87 1.85
CA SER A 124 20.30 22.90 1.38
C SER A 124 19.71 24.32 1.38
N LYS A 125 18.39 24.45 1.60
CA LYS A 125 17.75 25.76 1.69
C LYS A 125 18.07 26.41 3.04
N PRO A 126 18.48 27.68 3.07
CA PRO A 126 18.69 28.40 4.32
C PRO A 126 17.35 28.53 5.06
N SER A 127 17.35 28.16 6.34
CA SER A 127 16.22 28.39 7.25
C SER A 127 15.84 29.87 7.20
N SER A 128 14.59 30.15 6.79
CA SER A 128 14.04 31.51 6.71
C SER A 128 13.56 32.00 8.06
#